data_AF-A0A3D1H5H3-F1
#
_entry.id   AF-A0A3D1H5H3-F1
#
_cell.length_a   1.000
_cell.length_b   1.000
_cell.length_c   1.000
_cell.angle_alpha   90.00
_cell.angle_beta   90.00
_cell.angle_gamma   90.00
#
_symmetry.space_group_name_H-M   'P 1'
#
loop_
_entity.id
_entity.type
_entity.pdbx_description
1 polymer ?
#
loop_
_entity_poly.entity_id
_entity_poly.type
_entity_poly.pdbx_seq_one_letter_code
_entity_poly.pdbx_strand_id
1 'polypeptide(L)'
;MFRQYTYQNKIQLLSLNKTYISSMHHIFTIVFLLLYLVGSSQTIDPSRSVNWTLAGLKDTTTLGFLSINLNDYSLDKSGLTPNDSVINAILNAVPESGAILNFPAGNFLFSKTIRIPSHVILRGQGAESTLFTMSLNGSGHSIIIEGSSSLNDTSSIIASASKDSSVLRINDSNLFSEGDWIKILQNDSDLVTSSWALNTVGQVVQIQKITANTIVLKSPLRMNYDLARSPKIVKIIPSENVGIECLKIHRIDSTAPEQSSNITFSYAVNCWVNGIESENCTFSHIQASHSSNLSFSKSYFHHGFNYGGDGRAYGVMLQATSNECLVENNIFNHLRHSMILQSGANGNVFTYNYSFDPFWNTAPNNAAGDMVLHGNYPYANLFEQNICQNIIIDNSHGPNGPHNTIFRNRAEGFGIFFSADNSPNQNIVGNDIPNINFPYSIVNFTIQGIGHFLYGNNNKGKVYPDGTDTLYEPSLAYNQKPRFVSFLQWAKLGTPNKMGDASIPSYDRYQSGTIFKNACSEDIYVEILTPDETVNNILIFPNPIHYKLTIESNEFIDKLNVINTLGQLVYTQKNVGFMNHINSVEWQSGVYFVVVYFSNNQSTTQIILKQN
;
A
#
# COMPACT_ATOMS: atom_id res chain seq x y z
N MET A 1 18.35 -24.99 -82.45
CA MET A 1 18.01 -23.68 -81.84
C MET A 1 16.88 -23.91 -80.83
N PHE A 2 17.08 -23.48 -79.58
CA PHE A 2 16.06 -23.35 -78.50
C PHE A 2 15.35 -24.61 -77.97
N ARG A 3 16.02 -25.53 -77.24
CA ARG A 3 15.33 -26.34 -76.19
C ARG A 3 16.17 -27.14 -75.18
N GLN A 4 17.43 -26.82 -74.93
CA GLN A 4 18.25 -27.57 -73.95
C GLN A 4 19.02 -26.74 -72.91
N TYR A 5 18.90 -25.41 -72.92
CA TYR A 5 19.62 -24.53 -71.98
C TYR A 5 18.80 -24.03 -70.78
N THR A 6 17.56 -24.49 -70.58
CA THR A 6 16.65 -23.96 -69.54
C THR A 6 16.30 -24.93 -68.41
N TYR A 7 16.89 -26.13 -68.36
CA TYR A 7 16.57 -27.12 -67.30
C TYR A 7 17.62 -27.24 -66.18
N GLN A 8 18.91 -27.01 -66.45
CA GLN A 8 19.94 -27.12 -65.39
C GLN A 8 19.98 -25.91 -64.44
N ASN A 9 19.74 -24.69 -64.92
CA ASN A 9 19.73 -23.50 -64.05
C ASN A 9 18.50 -23.43 -63.12
N LYS A 10 17.41 -24.14 -63.45
CA LYS A 10 16.20 -24.15 -62.61
C LYS A 10 16.32 -25.08 -61.41
N ILE A 11 17.08 -26.17 -61.52
CA ILE A 11 17.31 -27.14 -60.44
C ILE A 11 18.33 -26.60 -59.42
N GLN A 12 19.34 -25.85 -59.86
CA GLN A 12 20.33 -25.24 -58.96
C GLN A 12 19.71 -24.12 -58.11
N LEU A 13 18.87 -23.25 -58.69
CA LEU A 13 18.13 -22.21 -57.94
C LEU A 13 17.08 -22.77 -56.96
N LEU A 14 16.43 -23.90 -57.28
CA LEU A 14 15.48 -24.55 -56.37
C LEU A 14 16.18 -25.29 -55.21
N SER A 15 17.40 -25.79 -55.42
CA SER A 15 18.20 -26.41 -54.35
C SER A 15 18.78 -25.37 -53.39
N LEU A 16 19.31 -24.23 -53.90
CA LEU A 16 19.83 -23.12 -53.09
C LEU A 16 18.73 -22.45 -52.24
N ASN A 17 17.51 -22.31 -52.77
CA ASN A 17 16.39 -21.76 -52.00
C ASN A 17 15.90 -22.69 -50.88
N LYS A 18 15.93 -24.02 -51.06
CA LYS A 18 15.52 -24.95 -49.98
C LYS A 18 16.51 -24.95 -48.81
N THR A 19 17.81 -24.83 -49.06
CA THR A 19 18.83 -24.77 -48.01
C THR A 19 18.78 -23.43 -47.26
N TYR A 20 18.55 -22.32 -47.97
CA TYR A 20 18.38 -20.98 -47.35
C TYR A 20 17.09 -20.85 -46.53
N ILE A 21 15.98 -21.45 -46.99
CA ILE A 21 14.70 -21.41 -46.27
C ILE A 21 14.76 -22.29 -45.00
N SER A 22 15.44 -23.44 -45.07
CA SER A 22 15.69 -24.31 -43.90
C SER A 22 16.62 -23.65 -42.87
N SER A 23 17.70 -22.98 -43.32
CA SER A 23 18.57 -22.24 -42.40
C SER A 23 17.90 -21.01 -41.80
N MET A 24 17.05 -20.30 -42.54
CA MET A 24 16.24 -19.20 -42.00
C MET A 24 15.18 -19.67 -41.02
N HIS A 25 14.55 -20.82 -41.23
CA HIS A 25 13.63 -21.41 -40.24
C HIS A 25 14.37 -21.79 -38.97
N HIS A 26 15.55 -22.41 -39.05
CA HIS A 26 16.35 -22.72 -37.86
C HIS A 26 16.85 -21.48 -37.13
N ILE A 27 17.23 -20.41 -37.84
CA ILE A 27 17.60 -19.13 -37.22
C ILE A 27 16.39 -18.46 -36.59
N PHE A 28 15.21 -18.45 -37.24
CA PHE A 28 13.99 -17.91 -36.63
C PHE A 28 13.54 -18.73 -35.42
N THR A 29 13.65 -20.06 -35.45
CA THR A 29 13.32 -20.92 -34.30
C THR A 29 14.30 -20.72 -33.15
N ILE A 30 15.60 -20.55 -33.43
CA ILE A 30 16.62 -20.25 -32.41
C ILE A 30 16.45 -18.84 -31.85
N VAL A 31 16.12 -17.83 -32.68
CA VAL A 31 15.80 -16.47 -32.24
C VAL A 31 14.50 -16.44 -31.43
N PHE A 32 13.48 -17.23 -31.79
CA PHE A 32 12.26 -17.38 -31.00
C PHE A 32 12.53 -18.08 -29.67
N LEU A 33 13.37 -19.13 -29.64
CA LEU A 33 13.83 -19.80 -28.41
C LEU A 33 14.71 -18.90 -27.53
N LEU A 34 15.56 -18.06 -28.12
CA LEU A 34 16.38 -17.08 -27.41
C LEU A 34 15.55 -15.91 -26.91
N LEU A 35 14.52 -15.47 -27.65
CA LEU A 35 13.55 -14.48 -27.18
C LEU A 35 12.65 -15.03 -26.06
N TYR A 36 12.40 -16.34 -26.03
CA TYR A 36 11.78 -17.02 -24.87
C TYR A 36 12.68 -17.08 -23.64
N LEU A 37 14.00 -16.97 -23.80
CA LEU A 37 14.98 -16.95 -22.70
C LEU A 37 15.24 -15.54 -22.14
N VAL A 38 14.71 -14.49 -22.78
CA VAL A 38 14.69 -13.13 -22.24
C VAL A 38 13.28 -12.76 -21.76
N GLY A 39 12.59 -13.72 -21.14
CA GLY A 39 11.54 -13.38 -20.20
C GLY A 39 12.22 -13.02 -18.89
N SER A 40 12.07 -11.78 -18.40
CA SER A 40 12.27 -11.52 -16.97
C SER A 40 11.28 -12.41 -16.22
N SER A 41 11.72 -13.59 -15.81
CA SER A 41 10.91 -14.45 -14.95
C SER A 41 10.68 -13.68 -13.67
N GLN A 42 9.42 -13.35 -13.37
CA GLN A 42 9.06 -12.87 -12.05
C GLN A 42 9.54 -13.90 -11.03
N THR A 43 10.16 -13.44 -9.93
CA THR A 43 10.65 -14.35 -8.88
C THR A 43 9.49 -15.16 -8.29
N ILE A 44 8.33 -14.54 -8.06
CA ILE A 44 7.11 -15.22 -7.60
C ILE A 44 6.28 -15.64 -8.81
N ASP A 45 5.89 -16.91 -8.87
CA ASP A 45 5.00 -17.44 -9.92
C ASP A 45 3.67 -16.64 -9.94
N PRO A 46 3.18 -16.18 -11.12
CA PRO A 46 1.93 -15.43 -11.24
C PRO A 46 0.70 -16.12 -10.62
N SER A 47 0.68 -17.46 -10.55
CA SER A 47 -0.39 -18.20 -9.89
C SER A 47 -0.46 -17.97 -8.38
N ARG A 48 0.64 -17.51 -7.77
CA ARG A 48 0.80 -17.20 -6.34
C ARG A 48 0.74 -15.72 -6.03
N SER A 49 0.41 -14.87 -7.00
CA SER A 49 0.33 -13.42 -6.84
C SER A 49 -1.01 -12.88 -7.32
N VAL A 50 -1.29 -11.64 -6.93
CA VAL A 50 -2.40 -10.83 -7.46
C VAL A 50 -1.86 -9.44 -7.78
N ASN A 51 -2.64 -8.62 -8.49
CA ASN A 51 -2.23 -7.24 -8.74
C ASN A 51 -2.40 -6.36 -7.49
N TRP A 52 -1.34 -6.25 -6.69
CA TRP A 52 -1.30 -5.40 -5.49
C TRP A 52 -1.16 -3.91 -5.80
N THR A 53 -0.81 -3.52 -7.03
CA THR A 53 -0.79 -2.09 -7.43
C THR A 53 -2.19 -1.49 -7.48
N LEU A 54 -3.24 -2.30 -7.26
CA LEU A 54 -4.61 -1.85 -7.13
C LEU A 54 -4.96 -1.37 -5.72
N ALA A 55 -4.13 -1.60 -4.70
CA ALA A 55 -4.42 -1.13 -3.35
C ALA A 55 -4.36 0.40 -3.25
N GLY A 56 -5.19 0.95 -2.35
CA GLY A 56 -5.30 2.38 -2.11
C GLY A 56 -6.48 3.02 -2.84
N LEU A 57 -6.50 4.36 -2.78
CA LEU A 57 -7.58 5.19 -3.31
C LEU A 57 -7.68 5.06 -4.83
N LYS A 58 -8.90 5.03 -5.37
CA LYS A 58 -9.16 5.11 -6.82
C LYS A 58 -9.66 6.47 -7.26
N ASP A 59 -10.30 7.16 -6.33
CA ASP A 59 -10.73 8.53 -6.48
C ASP A 59 -10.36 9.28 -5.21
N THR A 60 -9.75 10.45 -5.40
CA THR A 60 -9.40 11.38 -4.33
C THR A 60 -9.90 12.79 -4.64
N THR A 61 -10.72 12.95 -5.68
CA THR A 61 -11.17 14.27 -6.08
C THR A 61 -12.06 14.85 -5.00
N THR A 62 -11.63 15.99 -4.50
CA THR A 62 -12.41 16.86 -3.61
C THR A 62 -12.91 18.08 -4.35
N LEU A 63 -12.84 18.05 -5.70
CA LEU A 63 -13.28 19.12 -6.56
C LEU A 63 -14.77 19.41 -6.31
N GLY A 64 -15.07 20.64 -5.92
CA GLY A 64 -16.44 21.07 -5.60
C GLY A 64 -16.84 20.89 -4.14
N PHE A 65 -15.99 20.32 -3.28
CA PHE A 65 -16.29 20.28 -1.85
C PHE A 65 -16.29 21.71 -1.28
N LEU A 66 -17.30 22.00 -0.46
CA LEU A 66 -17.38 23.27 0.24
C LEU A 66 -16.32 23.32 1.35
N SER A 67 -15.42 24.29 1.29
CA SER A 67 -14.48 24.54 2.39
C SER A 67 -15.19 25.31 3.51
N ILE A 68 -15.39 24.68 4.67
CA ILE A 68 -16.04 25.24 5.85
C ILE A 68 -14.95 25.53 6.90
N ASN A 69 -14.81 26.79 7.30
CA ASN A 69 -13.90 27.17 8.38
C ASN A 69 -14.60 27.06 9.72
N LEU A 70 -14.17 26.14 10.57
CA LEU A 70 -14.83 25.91 11.86
C LEU A 70 -14.53 26.99 12.91
N ASN A 71 -13.69 27.99 12.61
CA ASN A 71 -13.65 29.22 13.41
C ASN A 71 -14.95 30.02 13.37
N ASP A 72 -15.77 29.86 12.32
CA ASP A 72 -17.01 30.60 12.13
C ASP A 72 -18.17 30.01 12.96
N TYR A 73 -17.91 28.91 13.68
CA TYR A 73 -18.89 28.19 14.50
C TYR A 73 -18.51 28.26 15.99
N SER A 74 -19.52 28.17 16.85
CA SER A 74 -19.37 28.22 18.32
C SER A 74 -18.85 26.92 18.93
N LEU A 75 -17.72 26.41 18.43
CA LEU A 75 -17.03 25.25 19.01
C LEU A 75 -16.21 25.66 20.25
N ASP A 76 -16.29 24.85 21.31
CA ASP A 76 -15.36 24.94 22.43
C ASP A 76 -14.00 24.34 22.05
N LYS A 77 -12.95 25.13 22.23
CA LYS A 77 -11.56 24.78 21.91
C LYS A 77 -10.72 24.49 23.17
N SER A 78 -11.34 24.55 24.34
CA SER A 78 -10.66 24.37 25.63
C SER A 78 -10.59 22.90 26.08
N GLY A 79 -11.42 22.02 25.50
CA GLY A 79 -11.56 20.63 25.90
C GLY A 79 -12.41 20.42 27.14
N LEU A 80 -13.20 21.43 27.55
CA LEU A 80 -14.02 21.39 28.77
C LEU A 80 -15.49 21.12 28.47
N THR A 81 -15.99 21.63 27.34
CA THR A 81 -17.39 21.51 26.92
C THR A 81 -17.48 20.63 25.68
N PRO A 82 -18.36 19.61 25.66
CA PRO A 82 -18.50 18.75 24.49
C PRO A 82 -19.06 19.49 23.26
N ASN A 83 -18.49 19.21 22.09
CA ASN A 83 -18.84 19.81 20.80
C ASN A 83 -19.86 19.00 19.99
N ASP A 84 -20.44 17.94 20.58
CA ASP A 84 -21.22 16.92 19.86
C ASP A 84 -22.43 17.51 19.10
N SER A 85 -23.14 18.47 19.70
CA SER A 85 -24.34 19.06 19.08
C SER A 85 -23.99 19.93 17.87
N VAL A 86 -22.93 20.72 17.97
CA VAL A 86 -22.48 21.64 16.91
C VAL A 86 -21.96 20.82 15.73
N ILE A 87 -21.08 19.85 15.97
CA ILE A 87 -20.54 19.02 14.91
C ILE A 87 -21.62 18.17 14.23
N ASN A 88 -22.55 17.57 14.99
CA ASN A 88 -23.66 16.84 14.36
C ASN A 88 -24.56 17.76 13.51
N ALA A 89 -24.80 19.01 13.93
CA ALA A 89 -25.58 19.94 13.14
C ALA A 89 -24.86 20.31 11.82
N ILE A 90 -23.54 20.49 11.84
CA ILE A 90 -22.74 20.77 10.64
C ILE A 90 -22.75 19.57 9.70
N LEU A 91 -22.50 18.36 10.21
CA LEU A 91 -22.48 17.12 9.42
C LEU A 91 -23.84 16.85 8.76
N ASN A 92 -24.95 17.12 9.45
CA ASN A 92 -26.30 16.99 8.89
C ASN A 92 -26.64 18.07 7.83
N ALA A 93 -25.86 19.16 7.77
CA ALA A 93 -26.06 20.26 6.84
C ALA A 93 -25.06 20.26 5.67
N VAL A 94 -24.20 19.24 5.57
CA VAL A 94 -23.24 19.10 4.46
C VAL A 94 -24.01 18.99 3.13
N PRO A 95 -23.65 19.77 2.11
CA PRO A 95 -24.27 19.68 0.78
C PRO A 95 -23.91 18.37 0.08
N GLU A 96 -24.72 17.96 -0.90
CA GLU A 96 -24.44 16.77 -1.72
C GLU A 96 -23.08 16.82 -2.43
N SER A 97 -22.57 18.03 -2.72
CA SER A 97 -21.24 18.23 -3.30
C SER A 97 -20.09 17.87 -2.36
N GLY A 98 -20.36 17.63 -1.07
CA GLY A 98 -19.35 17.37 -0.04
C GLY A 98 -18.80 18.62 0.63
N ALA A 99 -18.07 18.42 1.72
CA ALA A 99 -17.46 19.49 2.50
C ALA A 99 -16.12 19.11 3.12
N ILE A 100 -15.25 20.11 3.25
CA ILE A 100 -14.02 20.05 4.05
C ILE A 100 -14.26 20.88 5.32
N LEU A 101 -14.31 20.21 6.46
CA LEU A 101 -14.44 20.83 7.78
C LEU A 101 -13.04 21.15 8.33
N ASN A 102 -12.63 22.40 8.21
CA ASN A 102 -11.31 22.86 8.65
C ASN A 102 -11.36 23.26 10.13
N PHE A 103 -10.87 22.39 11.01
CA PHE A 103 -10.72 22.62 12.44
C PHE A 103 -9.52 23.54 12.70
N PRO A 104 -9.69 24.59 13.52
CA PRO A 104 -8.55 25.39 13.97
C PRO A 104 -7.74 24.64 15.03
N ALA A 105 -6.64 25.27 15.47
CA ALA A 105 -5.96 24.85 16.69
C ALA A 105 -6.91 24.89 17.91
N GLY A 106 -6.79 23.89 18.78
CA GLY A 106 -7.63 23.74 19.95
C GLY A 106 -7.80 22.29 20.41
N ASN A 107 -8.37 22.12 21.59
CA ASN A 107 -8.83 20.86 22.13
C ASN A 107 -10.35 20.78 22.04
N PHE A 108 -10.86 19.85 21.23
CA PHE A 108 -12.28 19.63 21.02
C PHE A 108 -12.71 18.37 21.77
N LEU A 109 -13.47 18.55 22.85
CA LEU A 109 -14.05 17.43 23.59
C LEU A 109 -15.26 16.87 22.83
N PHE A 110 -15.32 15.55 22.72
CA PHE A 110 -16.48 14.80 22.22
C PHE A 110 -16.90 13.77 23.25
N SER A 111 -18.19 13.81 23.60
CA SER A 111 -18.81 12.86 24.53
C SER A 111 -19.65 11.81 23.82
N LYS A 112 -19.77 11.90 22.49
CA LYS A 112 -20.50 10.98 21.62
C LYS A 112 -19.66 10.61 20.41
N THR A 113 -20.02 9.49 19.80
CA THR A 113 -19.45 9.07 18.51
C THR A 113 -19.72 10.11 17.42
N ILE A 114 -18.69 10.43 16.65
CA ILE A 114 -18.81 11.23 15.43
C ILE A 114 -19.13 10.29 14.27
N ARG A 115 -20.28 10.47 13.62
CA ARG A 115 -20.67 9.71 12.43
C ARG A 115 -20.48 10.58 11.20
N ILE A 116 -19.50 10.25 10.36
CA ILE A 116 -19.15 11.06 9.19
C ILE A 116 -19.91 10.53 7.96
N PRO A 117 -20.74 11.34 7.28
CA PRO A 117 -21.39 10.93 6.04
C PRO A 117 -20.38 10.94 4.87
N SER A 118 -20.76 10.36 3.73
CA SER A 118 -19.95 10.42 2.50
C SER A 118 -19.58 11.85 2.13
N HIS A 119 -18.46 12.01 1.43
CA HIS A 119 -17.97 13.29 0.91
C HIS A 119 -17.65 14.34 1.98
N VAL A 120 -17.19 13.91 3.16
CA VAL A 120 -16.76 14.81 4.24
C VAL A 120 -15.32 14.56 4.62
N ILE A 121 -14.57 15.65 4.76
CA ILE A 121 -13.19 15.63 5.27
C ILE A 121 -13.13 16.40 6.58
N LEU A 122 -12.62 15.77 7.63
CA LEU A 122 -12.23 16.45 8.86
C LEU A 122 -10.74 16.78 8.78
N ARG A 123 -10.39 18.07 8.74
CA ARG A 123 -9.01 18.53 8.58
C ARG A 123 -8.60 19.43 9.74
N GLY A 124 -7.56 19.06 10.48
CA GLY A 124 -6.93 19.92 11.49
C GLY A 124 -5.69 20.66 10.97
N GLN A 125 -5.01 21.36 11.88
CA GLN A 125 -3.78 22.12 11.62
C GLN A 125 -2.49 21.34 11.97
N GLY A 126 -2.61 20.03 12.12
CA GLY A 126 -1.55 19.11 12.58
C GLY A 126 -1.86 18.50 13.94
N ALA A 127 -1.30 17.32 14.22
CA ALA A 127 -1.53 16.59 15.47
C ALA A 127 -1.11 17.36 16.73
N GLU A 128 -0.13 18.27 16.62
CA GLU A 128 0.32 19.13 17.72
C GLU A 128 -0.60 20.35 17.95
N SER A 129 -1.50 20.66 17.01
CA SER A 129 -2.32 21.88 17.01
C SER A 129 -3.81 21.60 17.20
N THR A 130 -4.35 20.56 16.56
CA THR A 130 -5.77 20.21 16.61
C THR A 130 -5.94 18.87 17.32
N LEU A 131 -6.54 18.87 18.51
CA LEU A 131 -6.76 17.70 19.34
C LEU A 131 -8.25 17.39 19.46
N PHE A 132 -8.64 16.15 19.18
CA PHE A 132 -9.93 15.58 19.53
C PHE A 132 -9.77 14.72 20.79
N THR A 133 -10.34 15.19 21.90
CA THR A 133 -10.45 14.41 23.14
C THR A 133 -11.75 13.63 23.11
N MET A 134 -11.65 12.29 23.07
CA MET A 134 -12.80 11.39 22.98
C MET A 134 -13.07 10.79 24.36
N SER A 135 -14.24 11.11 24.94
CA SER A 135 -14.68 10.67 26.26
C SER A 135 -16.13 10.16 26.20
N LEU A 136 -16.35 8.95 25.68
CA LEU A 136 -17.68 8.42 25.36
C LEU A 136 -18.27 7.56 26.50
N ASN A 137 -17.85 7.80 27.74
CA ASN A 137 -18.32 7.08 28.94
C ASN A 137 -18.12 5.55 28.88
N GLY A 138 -17.03 5.11 28.26
CA GLY A 138 -16.64 3.70 28.17
C GLY A 138 -17.45 2.90 27.14
N SER A 139 -17.99 3.55 26.10
CA SER A 139 -18.74 2.85 25.05
C SER A 139 -18.38 3.34 23.64
N GLY A 140 -18.59 2.46 22.66
CA GLY A 140 -18.67 2.82 21.25
C GLY A 140 -17.37 3.29 20.60
N HIS A 141 -17.40 3.32 19.27
CA HIS A 141 -16.33 3.87 18.45
C HIS A 141 -16.24 5.38 18.60
N SER A 142 -15.03 5.94 18.49
CA SER A 142 -14.86 7.40 18.52
C SER A 142 -15.41 8.04 17.24
N ILE A 143 -15.04 7.50 16.08
CA ILE A 143 -15.45 7.97 14.76
C ILE A 143 -15.93 6.77 13.91
N ILE A 144 -17.10 6.92 13.27
CA ILE A 144 -17.70 5.91 12.40
C ILE A 144 -17.87 6.44 10.98
N ILE A 145 -17.40 5.65 10.02
CA ILE A 145 -17.65 5.77 8.58
C ILE A 145 -18.37 4.49 8.17
N GLU A 146 -19.66 4.58 7.86
CA GLU A 146 -20.53 3.40 7.73
C GLU A 146 -21.46 3.53 6.51
N GLY A 147 -21.26 2.64 5.55
CA GLY A 147 -22.22 2.34 4.49
C GLY A 147 -23.16 1.21 4.90
N SER A 148 -23.78 0.57 3.92
CA SER A 148 -24.69 -0.54 4.15
C SER A 148 -24.64 -1.59 3.03
N SER A 149 -25.25 -2.74 3.28
CA SER A 149 -25.49 -3.78 2.28
C SER A 149 -26.96 -4.13 2.24
N SER A 150 -27.50 -4.42 1.06
CA SER A 150 -28.87 -4.90 0.88
C SER A 150 -28.86 -6.38 0.52
N LEU A 151 -29.22 -7.26 1.45
CA LEU A 151 -29.29 -8.70 1.19
C LEU A 151 -30.41 -9.08 0.20
N ASN A 152 -31.36 -8.18 -0.04
CA ASN A 152 -32.41 -8.36 -1.03
C ASN A 152 -31.90 -8.10 -2.46
N ASP A 153 -30.85 -7.28 -2.60
CA ASP A 153 -30.24 -6.94 -3.88
C ASP A 153 -29.09 -7.92 -4.19
N THR A 154 -29.48 -9.17 -4.48
CA THR A 154 -28.56 -10.29 -4.69
C THR A 154 -28.80 -11.00 -6.01
N SER A 155 -27.75 -11.60 -6.58
CA SER A 155 -27.86 -12.46 -7.76
C SER A 155 -26.86 -13.60 -7.69
N SER A 156 -27.31 -14.82 -7.96
CA SER A 156 -26.43 -15.99 -8.00
C SER A 156 -25.48 -15.89 -9.19
N ILE A 157 -24.22 -16.30 -8.99
CA ILE A 157 -23.28 -16.51 -10.08
C ILE A 157 -23.63 -17.85 -10.74
N ILE A 158 -23.82 -17.86 -12.07
CA ILE A 158 -24.35 -19.01 -12.84
C ILE A 158 -23.30 -19.70 -13.73
N ALA A 159 -22.06 -19.21 -13.73
CA ALA A 159 -20.92 -19.89 -14.32
C ALA A 159 -19.71 -19.75 -13.41
N SER A 160 -18.94 -20.83 -13.21
CA SER A 160 -17.71 -20.77 -12.43
C SER A 160 -16.77 -19.71 -13.00
N ALA A 161 -16.13 -18.94 -12.12
CA ALA A 161 -15.19 -17.90 -12.50
C ALA A 161 -13.80 -18.21 -11.94
N SER A 162 -12.78 -18.04 -12.77
CA SER A 162 -11.39 -18.31 -12.39
C SER A 162 -10.73 -17.07 -11.78
N LYS A 163 -9.76 -17.29 -10.90
CA LYS A 163 -8.80 -16.27 -10.45
C LYS A 163 -8.23 -15.52 -11.66
N ASP A 164 -7.98 -14.23 -11.50
CA ASP A 164 -7.49 -13.26 -12.49
C ASP A 164 -8.49 -12.90 -13.61
N SER A 165 -9.65 -13.58 -13.71
CA SER A 165 -10.76 -13.11 -14.55
C SER A 165 -11.35 -11.81 -14.02
N SER A 166 -11.82 -10.93 -14.91
CA SER A 166 -12.61 -9.74 -14.54
C SER A 166 -14.08 -9.86 -14.96
N VAL A 167 -14.56 -11.08 -15.23
CA VAL A 167 -15.90 -11.33 -15.75
C VAL A 167 -16.68 -12.28 -14.85
N LEU A 168 -17.91 -11.92 -14.53
CA LEU A 168 -18.90 -12.76 -13.85
C LEU A 168 -20.14 -12.93 -14.73
N ARG A 169 -20.74 -14.12 -14.69
CA ARG A 169 -22.08 -14.37 -15.25
C ARG A 169 -23.06 -14.59 -14.11
N ILE A 170 -24.14 -13.83 -14.10
CA ILE A 170 -25.13 -13.83 -13.01
C ILE A 170 -26.53 -14.20 -13.51
N ASN A 171 -27.41 -14.59 -12.60
CA ASN A 171 -28.77 -15.01 -12.95
C ASN A 171 -29.64 -13.84 -13.43
N ASP A 172 -29.60 -12.73 -12.69
CA ASP A 172 -30.36 -11.52 -12.95
C ASP A 172 -29.50 -10.28 -12.69
N SER A 173 -29.35 -9.41 -13.70
CA SER A 173 -28.61 -8.15 -13.63
C SER A 173 -29.49 -6.93 -13.37
N ASN A 174 -30.82 -7.06 -13.33
CA ASN A 174 -31.75 -5.92 -13.26
C ASN A 174 -31.62 -5.08 -11.98
N LEU A 175 -31.03 -5.65 -10.92
CA LEU A 175 -30.80 -4.98 -9.63
C LEU A 175 -29.45 -4.22 -9.58
N PHE A 176 -28.65 -4.30 -10.65
CA PHE A 176 -27.30 -3.76 -10.71
C PHE A 176 -27.14 -2.79 -11.87
N SER A 177 -26.26 -1.82 -11.68
CA SER A 177 -25.89 -0.80 -12.67
C SER A 177 -24.37 -0.66 -12.75
N GLU A 178 -23.89 -0.08 -13.85
CA GLU A 178 -22.47 0.29 -13.95
C GLU A 178 -22.11 1.27 -12.84
N GLY A 179 -20.95 1.08 -12.20
CA GLY A 179 -20.52 1.88 -11.05
C GLY A 179 -21.00 1.35 -9.68
N ASP A 180 -21.96 0.44 -9.63
CA ASP A 180 -22.39 -0.17 -8.36
C ASP A 180 -21.23 -0.94 -7.70
N TRP A 181 -21.19 -0.87 -6.37
CA TRP A 181 -20.33 -1.70 -5.55
C TRP A 181 -21.04 -3.00 -5.16
N ILE A 182 -20.31 -4.10 -5.22
CA ILE A 182 -20.81 -5.42 -4.85
C ILE A 182 -19.83 -6.14 -3.93
N LYS A 183 -20.37 -7.01 -3.08
CA LYS A 183 -19.63 -8.04 -2.37
C LYS A 183 -19.90 -9.39 -3.03
N ILE A 184 -18.84 -10.07 -3.43
CA ILE A 184 -18.88 -11.46 -3.90
C ILE A 184 -18.77 -12.36 -2.68
N LEU A 185 -19.71 -13.29 -2.54
CA LEU A 185 -19.85 -14.24 -1.44
C LEU A 185 -19.89 -15.67 -1.98
N GLN A 186 -19.60 -16.64 -1.11
CA GLN A 186 -19.76 -18.07 -1.34
C GLN A 186 -19.91 -18.78 0.02
N ASN A 187 -20.38 -20.03 0.03
CA ASN A 187 -20.41 -20.83 1.26
C ASN A 187 -18.98 -21.11 1.72
N ASP A 188 -18.45 -20.38 2.69
CA ASP A 188 -17.07 -20.47 3.17
C ASP A 188 -16.91 -21.26 4.48
N SER A 189 -17.93 -22.05 4.86
CA SER A 189 -17.94 -22.78 6.15
C SER A 189 -16.78 -23.75 6.34
N ASP A 190 -16.16 -24.26 5.27
CA ASP A 190 -14.96 -25.11 5.29
C ASP A 190 -13.64 -24.32 5.30
N LEU A 191 -13.67 -23.02 5.01
CA LEU A 191 -12.48 -22.15 4.95
C LEU A 191 -12.25 -21.39 6.25
N VAL A 192 -13.32 -21.12 7.02
CA VAL A 192 -13.25 -20.37 8.28
C VAL A 192 -13.52 -21.26 9.48
N THR A 193 -12.92 -20.93 10.63
CA THR A 193 -13.10 -21.70 11.88
C THR A 193 -14.13 -21.05 12.79
N SER A 194 -14.21 -19.73 12.78
CA SER A 194 -15.06 -18.98 13.70
C SER A 194 -16.41 -18.65 13.06
N SER A 195 -17.50 -18.81 13.82
CA SER A 195 -18.86 -18.50 13.34
C SER A 195 -19.03 -17.02 12.94
N TRP A 196 -18.35 -16.11 13.63
CA TRP A 196 -18.35 -14.68 13.31
C TRP A 196 -17.64 -14.34 11.98
N ALA A 197 -16.90 -15.29 11.40
CA ALA A 197 -16.20 -15.12 10.13
C ALA A 197 -16.91 -15.77 8.93
N LEU A 198 -18.11 -16.32 9.11
CA LEU A 198 -18.89 -16.85 7.99
C LEU A 198 -19.29 -15.75 7.00
N ASN A 199 -19.29 -16.08 5.71
CA ASN A 199 -19.54 -15.19 4.58
C ASN A 199 -18.56 -14.00 4.49
N THR A 200 -17.30 -14.23 4.86
CA THR A 200 -16.23 -13.24 4.78
C THR A 200 -15.17 -13.56 3.73
N VAL A 201 -15.06 -14.81 3.29
CA VAL A 201 -14.16 -15.18 2.19
C VAL A 201 -14.78 -14.82 0.86
N GLY A 202 -14.34 -13.69 0.30
CA GLY A 202 -14.93 -13.09 -0.88
C GLY A 202 -14.13 -11.91 -1.40
N GLN A 203 -14.80 -10.97 -2.06
CA GLN A 203 -14.19 -9.75 -2.59
C GLN A 203 -15.23 -8.62 -2.69
N VAL A 204 -14.87 -7.41 -2.27
CA VAL A 204 -15.59 -6.16 -2.55
C VAL A 204 -15.01 -5.56 -3.83
N VAL A 205 -15.87 -5.24 -4.81
CA VAL A 205 -15.44 -4.77 -6.12
C VAL A 205 -16.52 -3.93 -6.80
N GLN A 206 -16.10 -2.98 -7.63
CA GLN A 206 -17.00 -2.14 -8.43
C GLN A 206 -17.31 -2.77 -9.79
N ILE A 207 -18.56 -2.67 -10.22
CA ILE A 207 -19.01 -3.04 -11.56
C ILE A 207 -18.48 -2.00 -12.55
N GLN A 208 -17.70 -2.44 -13.54
CA GLN A 208 -17.26 -1.60 -14.64
C GLN A 208 -18.32 -1.49 -15.73
N LYS A 209 -18.91 -2.63 -16.12
CA LYS A 209 -19.84 -2.71 -17.26
C LYS A 209 -20.82 -3.86 -17.10
N ILE A 210 -22.05 -3.68 -17.58
CA ILE A 210 -23.05 -4.74 -17.65
C ILE A 210 -23.48 -4.95 -19.11
N THR A 211 -23.56 -6.20 -19.54
CA THR A 211 -24.11 -6.56 -20.86
C THR A 211 -24.93 -7.83 -20.71
N ALA A 212 -26.26 -7.66 -20.72
CA ALA A 212 -27.20 -8.70 -20.28
C ALA A 212 -26.75 -9.27 -18.92
N ASN A 213 -26.70 -10.59 -18.80
CA ASN A 213 -26.32 -11.28 -17.57
C ASN A 213 -24.80 -11.39 -17.32
N THR A 214 -23.99 -10.58 -18.03
CA THR A 214 -22.53 -10.56 -17.88
C THR A 214 -22.09 -9.24 -17.25
N ILE A 215 -21.36 -9.35 -16.13
CA ILE A 215 -20.73 -8.24 -15.44
C ILE A 215 -19.23 -8.26 -15.72
N VAL A 216 -18.68 -7.11 -16.11
CA VAL A 216 -17.25 -6.84 -16.10
C VAL A 216 -16.91 -6.05 -14.84
N LEU A 217 -15.90 -6.50 -14.10
CA LEU A 217 -15.42 -5.93 -12.85
C LEU A 217 -14.25 -4.98 -13.09
N LYS A 218 -14.14 -3.92 -12.27
CA LYS A 218 -12.98 -3.02 -12.33
C LYS A 218 -11.68 -3.67 -11.84
N SER A 219 -11.79 -4.65 -10.94
CA SER A 219 -10.64 -5.41 -10.43
C SER A 219 -10.83 -6.89 -10.71
N PRO A 220 -9.76 -7.62 -11.08
CA PRO A 220 -9.83 -9.06 -11.30
C PRO A 220 -10.14 -9.82 -10.01
N LEU A 221 -10.68 -11.03 -10.16
CA LEU A 221 -10.98 -11.95 -9.07
C LEU A 221 -9.68 -12.48 -8.44
N ARG A 222 -9.60 -12.50 -7.12
CA ARG A 222 -8.41 -13.00 -6.41
C ARG A 222 -8.44 -14.49 -6.09
N MET A 223 -9.56 -15.14 -6.35
CA MET A 223 -9.72 -16.57 -6.18
C MET A 223 -10.74 -17.13 -7.19
N ASN A 224 -10.78 -18.46 -7.29
CA ASN A 224 -11.81 -19.15 -8.04
C ASN A 224 -13.15 -19.10 -7.29
N TYR A 225 -14.24 -19.00 -8.03
CA TYR A 225 -15.60 -19.14 -7.54
C TYR A 225 -16.26 -20.33 -8.26
N ASP A 226 -16.32 -21.47 -7.57
CA ASP A 226 -16.95 -22.69 -8.07
C ASP A 226 -18.45 -22.70 -7.73
N LEU A 227 -19.30 -23.07 -8.70
CA LEU A 227 -20.75 -23.22 -8.50
C LEU A 227 -21.11 -24.17 -7.34
N ALA A 228 -20.29 -25.17 -7.04
CA ALA A 228 -20.49 -26.06 -5.89
C ALA A 228 -20.52 -25.31 -4.55
N ARG A 229 -19.89 -24.13 -4.49
CA ARG A 229 -19.86 -23.26 -3.31
C ARG A 229 -21.01 -22.25 -3.28
N SER A 230 -21.96 -22.33 -4.21
CA SER A 230 -23.12 -21.43 -4.34
C SER A 230 -22.75 -19.93 -4.32
N PRO A 231 -21.83 -19.47 -5.18
CA PRO A 231 -21.36 -18.10 -5.19
C PRO A 231 -22.45 -17.12 -5.61
N LYS A 232 -22.47 -15.93 -5.01
CA LYS A 232 -23.44 -14.87 -5.30
C LYS A 232 -22.82 -13.49 -5.12
N ILE A 233 -23.45 -12.49 -5.72
CA ILE A 233 -23.13 -11.08 -5.50
C ILE A 233 -24.22 -10.42 -4.68
N VAL A 234 -23.85 -9.46 -3.82
CA VAL A 234 -24.74 -8.64 -3.01
C VAL A 234 -24.38 -7.18 -3.21
N LYS A 235 -25.37 -6.30 -3.43
CA LYS A 235 -25.13 -4.86 -3.58
C LYS A 235 -24.68 -4.22 -2.27
N ILE A 236 -23.66 -3.37 -2.35
CA ILE A 236 -23.18 -2.49 -1.28
C ILE A 236 -23.57 -1.05 -1.65
N ILE A 237 -24.05 -0.31 -0.66
CA ILE A 237 -24.21 1.15 -0.73
C ILE A 237 -23.12 1.73 0.19
N PRO A 238 -21.95 2.07 -0.36
CA PRO A 238 -20.83 2.39 0.50
C PRO A 238 -20.91 3.80 1.07
N SER A 239 -20.24 4.03 2.20
CA SER A 239 -19.80 5.38 2.56
C SER A 239 -18.52 5.69 1.80
N GLU A 240 -18.44 6.84 1.13
CA GLU A 240 -17.35 7.11 0.20
C GLU A 240 -16.75 8.50 0.31
N ASN A 241 -15.47 8.63 -0.09
CA ASN A 241 -14.72 9.87 -0.13
C ASN A 241 -14.70 10.61 1.22
N VAL A 242 -14.48 9.87 2.30
CA VAL A 242 -14.35 10.39 3.68
C VAL A 242 -12.88 10.48 4.08
N GLY A 243 -12.46 11.66 4.56
CA GLY A 243 -11.08 11.92 4.96
C GLY A 243 -10.95 12.35 6.43
N ILE A 244 -9.90 11.89 7.11
CA ILE A 244 -9.50 12.39 8.43
C ILE A 244 -8.02 12.77 8.36
N GLU A 245 -7.73 14.06 8.56
CA GLU A 245 -6.42 14.62 8.26
C GLU A 245 -5.91 15.52 9.38
N CYS A 246 -4.61 15.40 9.67
CA CYS A 246 -3.85 16.45 10.35
C CYS A 246 -4.41 16.86 11.71
N LEU A 247 -4.72 15.88 12.54
CA LEU A 247 -5.25 16.08 13.88
C LEU A 247 -4.77 14.95 14.80
N LYS A 248 -4.91 15.16 16.10
CA LYS A 248 -4.70 14.13 17.11
C LYS A 248 -6.04 13.62 17.61
N ILE A 249 -6.17 12.32 17.78
CA ILE A 249 -7.28 11.65 18.45
C ILE A 249 -6.73 11.06 19.74
N HIS A 250 -7.18 11.57 20.89
CA HIS A 250 -6.85 11.03 22.20
C HIS A 250 -8.10 10.44 22.83
N ARG A 251 -8.17 9.11 22.91
CA ARG A 251 -9.24 8.42 23.65
C ARG A 251 -8.85 8.38 25.12
N ILE A 252 -9.72 8.85 26.02
CA ILE A 252 -9.43 8.91 27.47
C ILE A 252 -10.19 7.89 28.31
N ASP A 253 -11.13 7.16 27.70
CA ASP A 253 -11.94 6.12 28.32
C ASP A 253 -11.80 4.78 27.60
N SER A 254 -11.69 3.70 28.37
CA SER A 254 -11.67 2.33 27.87
C SER A 254 -13.08 1.80 27.70
N THR A 255 -13.31 1.04 26.62
CA THR A 255 -14.59 0.39 26.32
C THR A 255 -14.61 -1.09 26.71
N ALA A 256 -13.54 -1.61 27.32
CA ALA A 256 -13.45 -3.02 27.66
C ALA A 256 -14.64 -3.47 28.56
N PRO A 257 -15.25 -4.64 28.32
CA PRO A 257 -14.80 -5.69 27.39
C PRO A 257 -15.23 -5.48 25.92
N GLU A 258 -16.02 -4.45 25.61
CA GLU A 258 -16.42 -4.11 24.23
C GLU A 258 -15.18 -3.95 23.32
N GLN A 259 -15.28 -4.39 22.08
CA GLN A 259 -14.24 -4.20 21.07
C GLN A 259 -14.54 -2.96 20.23
N SER A 260 -14.26 -1.78 20.80
CA SER A 260 -14.47 -0.50 20.12
C SER A 260 -13.14 0.13 19.70
N SER A 261 -13.12 0.59 18.46
CA SER A 261 -11.99 1.23 17.78
C SER A 261 -12.10 2.75 17.77
N ASN A 262 -10.98 3.46 17.66
CA ASN A 262 -11.02 4.91 17.50
C ASN A 262 -11.67 5.31 16.18
N ILE A 263 -11.23 4.72 15.06
CA ILE A 263 -11.85 4.95 13.75
C ILE A 263 -12.31 3.59 13.22
N THR A 264 -13.58 3.51 12.82
CA THR A 264 -14.12 2.30 12.17
C THR A 264 -14.70 2.61 10.80
N PHE A 265 -14.37 1.77 9.84
CA PHE A 265 -14.87 1.75 8.47
C PHE A 265 -15.69 0.49 8.26
N SER A 266 -16.94 0.62 7.88
CA SER A 266 -17.84 -0.49 7.55
C SER A 266 -18.51 -0.20 6.22
N TYR A 267 -18.34 -1.07 5.22
CA TYR A 267 -18.81 -0.79 3.86
C TYR A 267 -18.35 0.58 3.35
N ALA A 268 -17.07 0.90 3.52
CA ALA A 268 -16.50 2.17 3.07
C ALA A 268 -15.65 1.97 1.82
N VAL A 269 -15.64 2.96 0.92
CA VAL A 269 -14.79 2.96 -0.28
C VAL A 269 -14.13 4.32 -0.52
N ASN A 270 -12.89 4.33 -1.02
CA ASN A 270 -12.18 5.58 -1.32
C ASN A 270 -12.07 6.54 -0.12
N CYS A 271 -11.89 6.00 1.09
CA CYS A 271 -11.73 6.80 2.30
C CYS A 271 -10.28 6.77 2.79
N TRP A 272 -9.86 7.82 3.49
CA TRP A 272 -8.48 7.93 3.95
C TRP A 272 -8.29 8.51 5.34
N VAL A 273 -7.17 8.14 5.94
CA VAL A 273 -6.63 8.73 7.16
C VAL A 273 -5.19 9.13 6.87
N ASN A 274 -4.86 10.41 7.01
CA ASN A 274 -3.52 10.91 6.70
C ASN A 274 -2.99 11.88 7.76
N GLY A 275 -1.77 11.62 8.23
CA GLY A 275 -1.07 12.57 9.11
C GLY A 275 -1.72 12.77 10.47
N ILE A 276 -2.38 11.74 11.01
CA ILE A 276 -2.99 11.83 12.35
C ILE A 276 -2.10 11.22 13.42
N GLU A 277 -2.25 11.69 14.65
CA GLU A 277 -1.86 10.95 15.84
C GLU A 277 -3.10 10.26 16.42
N SER A 278 -2.97 8.99 16.81
CA SER A 278 -4.00 8.32 17.59
C SER A 278 -3.37 7.71 18.84
N GLU A 279 -3.81 8.21 19.99
CA GLU A 279 -3.31 7.85 21.31
C GLU A 279 -4.39 7.10 22.09
N ASN A 280 -4.01 5.92 22.59
CA ASN A 280 -4.84 4.97 23.31
C ASN A 280 -6.02 4.42 22.49
N CYS A 281 -6.20 3.11 22.55
CA CYS A 281 -7.40 2.44 22.05
C CYS A 281 -7.77 1.26 22.95
N THR A 282 -9.05 0.84 22.87
CA THR A 282 -9.48 -0.41 23.51
C THR A 282 -9.20 -1.58 22.58
N PHE A 283 -9.80 -1.56 21.38
CA PHE A 283 -9.64 -2.62 20.38
C PHE A 283 -8.55 -2.28 19.37
N SER A 284 -8.80 -1.26 18.54
CA SER A 284 -7.85 -0.80 17.52
C SER A 284 -7.88 0.71 17.32
N HIS A 285 -6.80 1.27 16.77
CA HIS A 285 -6.82 2.66 16.30
C HIS A 285 -7.64 2.78 15.02
N ILE A 286 -7.44 1.88 14.06
CA ILE A 286 -8.22 1.79 12.82
C ILE A 286 -8.74 0.36 12.63
N GLN A 287 -10.03 0.24 12.35
CA GLN A 287 -10.69 -0.99 11.94
C GLN A 287 -11.39 -0.79 10.59
N ALA A 288 -11.22 -1.73 9.67
CA ALA A 288 -12.00 -1.78 8.42
C ALA A 288 -12.64 -3.16 8.22
N SER A 289 -13.94 -3.14 7.91
CA SER A 289 -14.77 -4.32 7.63
C SER A 289 -15.54 -4.12 6.33
N HIS A 290 -15.59 -5.14 5.47
CA HIS A 290 -16.32 -5.12 4.19
C HIS A 290 -16.02 -3.88 3.31
N SER A 291 -14.81 -3.34 3.39
CA SER A 291 -14.44 -2.06 2.79
C SER A 291 -13.39 -2.24 1.70
N SER A 292 -13.31 -1.30 0.76
CA SER A 292 -12.33 -1.36 -0.34
C SER A 292 -11.64 -0.03 -0.55
N ASN A 293 -10.45 -0.01 -1.15
CA ASN A 293 -9.81 1.22 -1.61
C ASN A 293 -9.63 2.27 -0.50
N LEU A 294 -9.16 1.83 0.66
CA LEU A 294 -8.83 2.72 1.78
C LEU A 294 -7.35 3.08 1.76
N SER A 295 -6.98 4.26 2.26
CA SER A 295 -5.58 4.65 2.45
C SER A 295 -5.34 5.17 3.86
N PHE A 296 -4.43 4.54 4.60
CA PHE A 296 -4.01 4.96 5.93
C PHE A 296 -2.53 5.28 5.89
N SER A 297 -2.17 6.56 5.97
CA SER A 297 -0.79 6.97 5.71
C SER A 297 -0.25 8.05 6.63
N LYS A 298 1.09 8.09 6.74
CA LYS A 298 1.86 9.13 7.44
C LYS A 298 1.42 9.40 8.88
N SER A 299 0.77 8.42 9.52
CA SER A 299 0.16 8.57 10.83
C SER A 299 0.99 7.92 11.93
N TYR A 300 0.69 8.28 13.19
CA TYR A 300 1.33 7.73 14.38
C TYR A 300 0.28 7.09 15.29
N PHE A 301 0.34 5.77 15.46
CA PHE A 301 -0.61 4.99 16.25
C PHE A 301 0.12 4.40 17.45
N HIS A 302 -0.34 4.73 18.67
CA HIS A 302 0.37 4.26 19.85
C HIS A 302 -0.50 4.03 21.09
N HIS A 303 -0.09 3.00 21.81
CA HIS A 303 -0.64 2.55 23.09
C HIS A 303 -2.10 2.06 23.01
N GLY A 304 -2.43 1.14 23.91
CA GLY A 304 -3.79 0.76 24.25
C GLY A 304 -4.05 0.83 25.75
N PHE A 305 -5.32 0.76 26.13
CA PHE A 305 -5.69 0.67 27.55
C PHE A 305 -5.35 -0.69 28.18
N ASN A 306 -5.15 -1.71 27.35
CA ASN A 306 -4.84 -3.08 27.77
C ASN A 306 -4.12 -3.82 26.64
N TYR A 307 -3.39 -4.89 26.97
CA TYR A 307 -2.62 -5.71 26.03
C TYR A 307 -2.81 -7.22 26.26
N GLY A 308 -3.92 -7.60 26.88
CA GLY A 308 -4.32 -8.98 27.13
C GLY A 308 -4.98 -9.66 25.92
N GLY A 309 -5.66 -10.77 26.19
CA GLY A 309 -6.53 -11.44 25.22
C GLY A 309 -7.75 -10.61 24.83
N ASP A 310 -8.62 -11.19 24.00
CA ASP A 310 -9.90 -10.61 23.57
C ASP A 310 -9.82 -9.36 22.70
N GLY A 311 -8.75 -9.22 21.90
CA GLY A 311 -8.63 -8.14 20.94
C GLY A 311 -8.36 -6.79 21.59
N ARG A 312 -7.08 -6.47 21.79
CA ARG A 312 -6.65 -5.24 22.46
C ARG A 312 -5.43 -4.63 21.80
N ALA A 313 -5.36 -3.29 21.81
CA ALA A 313 -4.20 -2.50 21.36
C ALA A 313 -3.72 -2.84 19.94
N TYR A 314 -4.64 -2.81 18.96
CA TYR A 314 -4.30 -3.00 17.55
C TYR A 314 -4.05 -1.67 16.85
N GLY A 315 -3.10 -1.62 15.93
CA GLY A 315 -2.84 -0.43 15.10
C GLY A 315 -3.89 -0.30 14.01
N VAL A 316 -3.64 -0.97 12.88
CA VAL A 316 -4.59 -1.08 11.76
C VAL A 316 -5.03 -2.53 11.61
N MET A 317 -6.34 -2.75 11.76
CA MET A 317 -7.01 -4.03 11.53
C MET A 317 -7.84 -4.00 10.26
N LEU A 318 -7.51 -4.88 9.31
CA LEU A 318 -8.32 -5.10 8.11
C LEU A 318 -8.95 -6.50 8.19
N GLN A 319 -10.27 -6.57 8.06
CA GLN A 319 -10.99 -7.83 8.23
C GLN A 319 -12.26 -7.90 7.39
N ALA A 320 -12.92 -9.05 7.48
CA ALA A 320 -14.26 -9.27 6.97
C ALA A 320 -14.37 -8.88 5.49
N THR A 321 -13.62 -9.56 4.62
CA THR A 321 -13.56 -9.28 3.17
C THR A 321 -12.91 -7.95 2.77
N SER A 322 -12.44 -7.11 3.70
CA SER A 322 -11.82 -5.84 3.30
C SER A 322 -10.62 -6.06 2.38
N ASN A 323 -10.57 -5.30 1.28
CA ASN A 323 -9.57 -5.49 0.24
C ASN A 323 -9.08 -4.20 -0.40
N GLU A 324 -8.00 -4.27 -1.18
CA GLU A 324 -7.41 -3.10 -1.85
C GLU A 324 -7.15 -1.90 -0.91
N CYS A 325 -6.90 -2.15 0.39
CA CYS A 325 -6.52 -1.10 1.32
C CYS A 325 -4.99 -0.94 1.30
N LEU A 326 -4.52 0.30 1.35
CA LEU A 326 -3.11 0.67 1.43
C LEU A 326 -2.81 1.26 2.82
N VAL A 327 -1.92 0.60 3.56
CA VAL A 327 -1.43 1.06 4.86
C VAL A 327 0.03 1.42 4.68
N GLU A 328 0.34 2.70 4.59
CA GLU A 328 1.64 3.15 4.11
C GLU A 328 2.32 4.18 4.99
N ASN A 329 3.63 4.01 5.23
CA ASN A 329 4.45 5.04 5.85
C ASN A 329 3.87 5.48 7.20
N ASN A 330 3.40 4.54 8.02
CA ASN A 330 2.93 4.82 9.38
C ASN A 330 3.99 4.44 10.41
N ILE A 331 3.87 5.02 11.60
CA ILE A 331 4.68 4.68 12.77
C ILE A 331 3.75 4.05 13.80
N PHE A 332 4.13 2.89 14.33
CA PHE A 332 3.41 2.13 15.34
C PHE A 332 4.29 1.95 16.58
N ASN A 333 3.75 2.19 17.77
CA ASN A 333 4.49 2.12 19.02
C ASN A 333 3.66 1.54 20.16
N HIS A 334 4.24 0.57 20.87
CA HIS A 334 3.65 0.01 22.08
C HIS A 334 2.24 -0.55 21.85
N LEU A 335 2.14 -1.46 20.88
CA LEU A 335 0.89 -2.12 20.47
C LEU A 335 1.04 -3.64 20.59
N ARG A 336 -0.10 -4.33 20.73
CA ARG A 336 -0.12 -5.79 20.68
C ARG A 336 0.05 -6.27 19.24
N HIS A 337 -0.77 -5.75 18.32
CA HIS A 337 -0.66 -6.03 16.89
C HIS A 337 -0.77 -4.76 16.05
N SER A 338 0.34 -4.30 15.47
CA SER A 338 0.41 -3.04 14.72
C SER A 338 -0.34 -3.11 13.38
N MET A 339 -0.18 -4.22 12.65
CA MET A 339 -0.73 -4.45 11.33
C MET A 339 -1.33 -5.86 11.30
N ILE A 340 -2.66 -5.97 11.33
CA ILE A 340 -3.35 -7.25 11.49
C ILE A 340 -4.41 -7.49 10.42
N LEU A 341 -4.42 -8.72 9.90
CA LEU A 341 -5.37 -9.23 8.91
C LEU A 341 -6.08 -10.49 9.42
N GLN A 342 -7.39 -10.58 9.22
CA GLN A 342 -8.18 -11.77 9.53
C GLN A 342 -9.45 -11.85 8.69
N SER A 343 -10.16 -12.98 8.77
CA SER A 343 -11.56 -13.07 8.30
C SER A 343 -11.74 -12.66 6.83
N GLY A 344 -11.09 -13.41 5.93
CA GLY A 344 -11.22 -13.22 4.49
C GLY A 344 -10.64 -11.92 3.91
N ALA A 345 -9.94 -11.09 4.71
CA ALA A 345 -9.24 -9.91 4.19
C ALA A 345 -8.23 -10.31 3.09
N ASN A 346 -8.22 -9.58 1.98
CA ASN A 346 -7.45 -9.96 0.80
C ASN A 346 -6.96 -8.80 -0.06
N GLY A 347 -5.87 -8.97 -0.80
CA GLY A 347 -5.39 -7.94 -1.73
C GLY A 347 -5.03 -6.60 -1.07
N ASN A 348 -4.81 -6.57 0.24
CA ASN A 348 -4.37 -5.38 0.97
C ASN A 348 -2.83 -5.25 0.92
N VAL A 349 -2.33 -4.03 1.06
CA VAL A 349 -0.90 -3.71 1.05
C VAL A 349 -0.53 -2.96 2.32
N PHE A 350 0.48 -3.45 3.01
CA PHE A 350 1.17 -2.75 4.10
C PHE A 350 2.59 -2.45 3.65
N THR A 351 2.95 -1.19 3.49
CA THR A 351 4.26 -0.80 2.93
C THR A 351 4.93 0.38 3.62
N TYR A 352 6.25 0.35 3.74
CA TYR A 352 7.04 1.40 4.39
C TYR A 352 6.61 1.76 5.82
N ASN A 353 5.95 0.87 6.55
CA ASN A 353 5.58 1.11 7.94
C ASN A 353 6.71 0.75 8.90
N TYR A 354 6.80 1.49 9.99
CA TYR A 354 7.74 1.24 11.08
C TYR A 354 6.98 0.86 12.34
N SER A 355 7.27 -0.31 12.92
CA SER A 355 6.71 -0.78 14.19
C SER A 355 7.83 -1.15 15.15
N PHE A 356 7.69 -0.70 16.40
CA PHE A 356 8.65 -0.99 17.46
C PHE A 356 7.97 -1.08 18.83
N ASP A 357 8.69 -1.63 19.79
CA ASP A 357 8.20 -1.89 21.14
C ASP A 357 6.88 -2.69 21.18
N PRO A 358 6.79 -3.87 20.53
CA PRO A 358 5.59 -4.70 20.63
C PRO A 358 5.36 -5.13 22.07
N PHE A 359 4.11 -5.11 22.53
CA PHE A 359 3.79 -5.45 23.92
C PHE A 359 2.47 -6.23 24.05
N TRP A 360 2.52 -7.30 24.84
CA TRP A 360 1.35 -8.04 25.34
C TRP A 360 1.54 -8.43 26.82
N ASN A 361 0.46 -8.85 27.47
CA ASN A 361 0.49 -9.26 28.89
C ASN A 361 1.10 -10.66 29.12
N THR A 362 1.46 -11.38 28.05
CA THR A 362 1.99 -12.75 28.12
C THR A 362 3.52 -12.74 28.07
N ALA A 363 4.20 -13.57 28.87
CA ALA A 363 5.66 -13.69 28.78
C ALA A 363 6.09 -14.56 27.58
N PRO A 364 7.14 -14.18 26.81
CA PRO A 364 7.88 -12.93 26.92
C PRO A 364 7.09 -11.75 26.34
N ASN A 365 7.04 -10.63 27.05
CA ASN A 365 6.12 -9.53 26.76
C ASN A 365 6.33 -8.84 25.41
N ASN A 366 7.52 -8.97 24.84
CA ASN A 366 7.88 -8.38 23.55
C ASN A 366 7.77 -9.34 22.36
N ALA A 367 7.11 -10.48 22.53
CA ALA A 367 6.84 -11.44 21.45
C ALA A 367 5.49 -11.25 20.77
N ALA A 368 4.76 -10.18 21.09
CA ALA A 368 3.54 -9.84 20.36
C ALA A 368 3.87 -9.56 18.88
N GLY A 369 3.04 -10.04 17.96
CA GLY A 369 3.29 -9.87 16.53
C GLY A 369 2.99 -8.45 16.07
N ASP A 370 3.93 -7.79 15.40
CA ASP A 370 3.68 -6.49 14.77
C ASP A 370 2.84 -6.67 13.50
N MET A 371 3.24 -7.62 12.65
CA MET A 371 2.60 -7.94 11.37
C MET A 371 1.99 -9.32 11.48
N VAL A 372 0.66 -9.41 11.48
CA VAL A 372 -0.06 -10.62 11.87
C VAL A 372 -1.09 -11.04 10.83
N LEU A 373 -1.00 -12.32 10.44
CA LEU A 373 -2.12 -13.05 9.83
C LEU A 373 -2.78 -13.90 10.91
N HIS A 374 -4.02 -13.55 11.28
CA HIS A 374 -4.66 -13.99 12.53
C HIS A 374 -5.79 -15.03 12.33
N GLY A 375 -5.82 -15.71 11.19
CA GLY A 375 -6.75 -16.79 10.90
C GLY A 375 -8.11 -16.35 10.32
N ASN A 376 -8.99 -17.33 10.12
CA ASN A 376 -10.20 -17.23 9.30
C ASN A 376 -9.89 -16.79 7.86
N TYR A 377 -8.91 -17.42 7.23
CA TYR A 377 -8.68 -17.34 5.79
C TYR A 377 -8.34 -15.95 5.19
N PRO A 378 -7.51 -15.08 5.80
CA PRO A 378 -6.92 -13.96 5.04
C PRO A 378 -5.98 -14.51 3.97
N TYR A 379 -6.04 -13.98 2.75
CA TYR A 379 -5.33 -14.52 1.59
C TYR A 379 -4.88 -13.43 0.62
N ALA A 380 -3.82 -13.69 -0.15
CA ALA A 380 -3.33 -12.77 -1.18
C ALA A 380 -3.07 -11.33 -0.70
N ASN A 381 -2.69 -11.12 0.57
CA ASN A 381 -2.25 -9.81 1.07
C ASN A 381 -0.74 -9.63 0.91
N LEU A 382 -0.28 -8.39 0.87
CA LEU A 382 1.13 -8.03 0.73
C LEU A 382 1.58 -7.21 1.94
N PHE A 383 2.66 -7.66 2.54
CA PHE A 383 3.47 -6.86 3.43
C PHE A 383 4.83 -6.63 2.77
N GLU A 384 5.16 -5.40 2.43
CA GLU A 384 6.46 -5.09 1.82
C GLU A 384 7.19 -3.90 2.39
N GLN A 385 8.53 -3.95 2.39
CA GLN A 385 9.36 -2.80 2.77
C GLN A 385 9.04 -2.19 4.14
N ASN A 386 8.58 -3.00 5.10
CA ASN A 386 8.35 -2.56 6.49
C ASN A 386 9.58 -2.86 7.36
N ILE A 387 9.76 -2.06 8.41
CA ILE A 387 10.67 -2.38 9.53
C ILE A 387 9.80 -2.66 10.75
N CYS A 388 9.95 -3.85 11.33
CA CYS A 388 9.17 -4.31 12.49
C CYS A 388 10.04 -5.18 13.41
N GLN A 389 9.47 -5.67 14.51
CA GLN A 389 10.15 -6.64 15.37
C GLN A 389 9.75 -8.07 15.03
N ASN A 390 8.44 -8.35 14.93
CA ASN A 390 7.89 -9.70 14.86
C ASN A 390 6.84 -9.83 13.73
N ILE A 391 7.09 -10.71 12.76
CA ILE A 391 6.12 -11.10 11.72
C ILE A 391 5.58 -12.49 12.06
N ILE A 392 4.27 -12.59 12.28
CA ILE A 392 3.61 -13.80 12.75
C ILE A 392 2.53 -14.25 11.79
N ILE A 393 2.59 -15.52 11.38
CA ILE A 393 1.48 -16.22 10.75
C ILE A 393 0.94 -17.21 11.78
N ASP A 394 -0.16 -16.86 12.44
CA ASP A 394 -0.74 -17.67 13.52
C ASP A 394 -2.02 -18.39 13.10
N ASN A 395 -2.56 -19.21 13.99
CA ASN A 395 -3.84 -19.88 13.81
C ASN A 395 -4.83 -19.60 14.95
N SER A 396 -4.75 -18.42 15.57
CA SER A 396 -5.59 -18.04 16.73
C SER A 396 -7.07 -18.19 16.44
N HIS A 397 -7.46 -17.94 15.20
CA HIS A 397 -8.81 -18.15 14.68
C HIS A 397 -8.85 -19.15 13.52
N GLY A 398 -7.99 -20.17 13.56
CA GLY A 398 -7.87 -21.18 12.51
C GLY A 398 -6.90 -20.77 11.39
N PRO A 399 -6.87 -21.54 10.28
CA PRO A 399 -5.85 -21.38 9.25
C PRO A 399 -5.98 -20.06 8.46
N ASN A 400 -4.85 -19.56 7.96
CA ASN A 400 -4.81 -18.50 6.96
C ASN A 400 -4.91 -19.09 5.55
N GLY A 401 -5.45 -18.30 4.64
CA GLY A 401 -5.51 -18.65 3.23
C GLY A 401 -4.15 -18.50 2.54
N PRO A 402 -4.06 -18.92 1.27
CA PRO A 402 -2.80 -18.95 0.54
C PRO A 402 -2.34 -17.55 0.08
N HIS A 403 -1.09 -17.49 -0.38
CA HIS A 403 -0.54 -16.37 -1.17
C HIS A 403 -0.44 -15.03 -0.45
N ASN A 404 -0.55 -15.00 0.88
CA ASN A 404 -0.04 -13.84 1.61
C ASN A 404 1.47 -13.78 1.41
N THR A 405 1.96 -12.58 1.15
CA THR A 405 3.31 -12.33 0.66
C THR A 405 4.03 -11.39 1.61
N ILE A 406 5.13 -11.88 2.19
CA ILE A 406 6.04 -11.13 3.04
C ILE A 406 7.29 -10.84 2.20
N PHE A 407 7.41 -9.61 1.69
CA PHE A 407 8.38 -9.23 0.66
C PHE A 407 9.30 -8.08 1.12
N ARG A 408 10.62 -8.26 1.17
CA ARG A 408 11.57 -7.17 1.50
C ARG A 408 11.30 -6.43 2.82
N ASN A 409 10.89 -7.14 3.88
CA ASN A 409 10.74 -6.54 5.22
C ASN A 409 12.01 -6.76 6.06
N ARG A 410 12.21 -5.96 7.10
CA ARG A 410 13.20 -6.20 8.15
C ARG A 410 12.50 -6.48 9.47
N ALA A 411 12.74 -7.66 10.05
CA ALA A 411 12.14 -8.11 11.31
C ALA A 411 13.21 -8.26 12.41
N GLU A 412 13.33 -7.27 13.28
CA GLU A 412 14.47 -7.03 14.19
C GLU A 412 14.36 -7.75 15.55
N GLY A 413 13.20 -8.29 15.89
CA GLY A 413 12.92 -9.02 17.13
C GLY A 413 13.03 -10.53 16.95
N PHE A 414 11.91 -11.22 17.19
CA PHE A 414 11.73 -12.65 16.91
C PHE A 414 11.53 -12.95 15.42
N GLY A 415 11.79 -12.00 14.52
CA GLY A 415 11.88 -12.27 13.10
C GLY A 415 10.57 -12.71 12.46
N ILE A 416 10.61 -13.81 11.70
CA ILE A 416 9.46 -14.36 10.98
C ILE A 416 9.17 -15.76 11.50
N PHE A 417 8.00 -15.99 12.07
CA PHE A 417 7.63 -17.32 12.54
C PHE A 417 6.15 -17.64 12.40
N PHE A 418 5.89 -18.94 12.27
CA PHE A 418 4.55 -19.48 12.16
C PHE A 418 4.21 -20.17 13.48
N SER A 419 3.03 -19.91 14.05
CA SER A 419 2.61 -20.61 15.28
C SER A 419 2.03 -22.00 15.02
N ALA A 420 1.70 -22.31 13.76
CA ALA A 420 1.11 -23.57 13.33
C ALA A 420 1.43 -23.90 11.86
N ASP A 421 1.22 -25.16 11.48
CA ASP A 421 1.53 -25.73 10.16
C ASP A 421 0.34 -25.74 9.18
N ASN A 422 -0.83 -25.27 9.61
CA ASN A 422 -2.09 -25.38 8.86
C ASN A 422 -2.37 -24.17 7.93
N SER A 423 -1.41 -23.27 7.72
CA SER A 423 -1.55 -22.08 6.86
C SER A 423 -0.69 -22.19 5.59
N PRO A 424 -1.08 -23.00 4.59
CA PRO A 424 -0.21 -23.39 3.48
C PRO A 424 0.03 -22.27 2.47
N ASN A 425 0.99 -22.47 1.56
CA ASN A 425 1.16 -21.69 0.33
C ASN A 425 1.44 -20.18 0.50
N GLN A 426 2.10 -19.79 1.60
CA GLN A 426 2.60 -18.42 1.79
C GLN A 426 3.83 -18.13 0.91
N ASN A 427 4.09 -16.85 0.62
CA ASN A 427 5.30 -16.41 -0.07
C ASN A 427 6.17 -15.58 0.90
N ILE A 428 7.40 -16.00 1.16
CA ILE A 428 8.34 -15.30 2.04
C ILE A 428 9.60 -15.01 1.23
N VAL A 429 9.77 -13.76 0.83
CA VAL A 429 10.75 -13.39 -0.21
C VAL A 429 11.57 -12.17 0.20
N GLY A 430 12.89 -12.29 0.16
CA GLY A 430 13.80 -11.16 0.28
C GLY A 430 13.80 -10.47 1.65
N ASN A 431 13.45 -11.12 2.76
CA ASN A 431 13.37 -10.45 4.06
C ASN A 431 14.70 -10.45 4.82
N ASP A 432 14.96 -9.42 5.64
CA ASP A 432 16.08 -9.33 6.57
C ASP A 432 15.64 -9.77 7.98
N ILE A 433 16.34 -10.74 8.57
CA ILE A 433 16.13 -11.23 9.95
C ILE A 433 17.46 -11.09 10.71
N PRO A 434 17.80 -9.88 11.21
CA PRO A 434 19.15 -9.56 11.69
C PRO A 434 19.47 -10.07 13.10
N ASN A 435 18.48 -10.38 13.93
CA ASN A 435 18.71 -10.56 15.38
C ASN A 435 19.52 -11.83 15.69
N ILE A 436 20.68 -11.65 16.34
CA ILE A 436 21.58 -12.74 16.76
C ILE A 436 21.58 -12.99 18.28
N ASN A 437 20.81 -12.22 19.05
CA ASN A 437 20.78 -12.33 20.51
C ASN A 437 19.88 -13.50 20.96
N PHE A 438 20.31 -14.22 21.99
CA PHE A 438 19.46 -15.21 22.68
C PHE A 438 18.37 -14.50 23.51
N PRO A 439 17.12 -15.00 23.59
CA PRO A 439 16.62 -16.23 22.97
C PRO A 439 16.09 -16.06 21.53
N TYR A 440 16.01 -14.83 21.02
CA TYR A 440 15.43 -14.51 19.70
C TYR A 440 16.04 -15.34 18.58
N SER A 441 17.37 -15.47 18.57
CA SER A 441 18.15 -16.15 17.54
C SER A 441 17.80 -17.63 17.31
N ILE A 442 17.08 -18.28 18.24
CA ILE A 442 16.69 -19.70 18.13
C ILE A 442 15.45 -19.88 17.26
N VAL A 443 14.49 -18.96 17.36
CA VAL A 443 13.17 -19.10 16.72
C VAL A 443 12.91 -18.07 15.62
N ASN A 444 13.87 -17.17 15.39
CA ASN A 444 13.67 -15.97 14.56
C ASN A 444 13.33 -16.22 13.07
N PHE A 445 13.47 -17.45 12.59
CA PHE A 445 13.03 -17.83 11.26
C PHE A 445 12.48 -19.26 11.27
N THR A 446 11.23 -19.40 11.71
CA THR A 446 10.56 -20.70 11.88
C THR A 446 9.34 -20.79 10.97
N ILE A 447 9.50 -21.42 9.82
CA ILE A 447 8.44 -21.59 8.83
C ILE A 447 7.84 -23.00 8.99
N GLN A 448 6.53 -23.06 9.24
CA GLN A 448 5.78 -24.30 9.41
C GLN A 448 4.73 -24.44 8.30
N GLY A 449 4.34 -25.67 8.00
CA GLY A 449 3.38 -25.98 6.94
C GLY A 449 4.05 -26.31 5.60
N ILE A 450 3.22 -26.39 4.55
CA ILE A 450 3.64 -26.90 3.24
C ILE A 450 3.26 -25.95 2.10
N GLY A 451 3.96 -26.12 0.97
CA GLY A 451 3.68 -25.38 -0.26
C GLY A 451 4.17 -23.93 -0.26
N HIS A 452 4.94 -23.50 0.74
CA HIS A 452 5.54 -22.17 0.80
C HIS A 452 6.53 -21.92 -0.34
N PHE A 453 6.58 -20.68 -0.80
CA PHE A 453 7.61 -20.20 -1.71
C PHE A 453 8.57 -19.32 -0.92
N LEU A 454 9.83 -19.76 -0.83
CA LEU A 454 10.89 -19.11 -0.05
C LEU A 454 12.01 -18.71 -1.00
N TYR A 455 12.44 -17.45 -0.97
CA TYR A 455 13.48 -16.95 -1.86
C TYR A 455 14.20 -15.73 -1.27
N GLY A 456 15.53 -15.71 -1.21
CA GLY A 456 16.32 -14.53 -0.85
C GLY A 456 16.20 -14.03 0.59
N ASN A 457 15.69 -14.83 1.54
CA ASN A 457 15.54 -14.37 2.92
C ASN A 457 16.90 -14.37 3.62
N ASN A 458 17.39 -13.21 4.03
CA ASN A 458 18.64 -13.05 4.75
C ASN A 458 18.43 -13.28 6.26
N ASN A 459 18.65 -14.52 6.70
CA ASN A 459 18.57 -14.90 8.10
C ASN A 459 19.94 -14.81 8.77
N LYS A 460 20.15 -13.79 9.61
CA LYS A 460 21.40 -13.58 10.37
C LYS A 460 22.65 -13.56 9.48
N GLY A 461 22.55 -12.95 8.31
CA GLY A 461 23.65 -12.87 7.35
C GLY A 461 23.74 -14.07 6.38
N LYS A 462 22.90 -15.10 6.55
CA LYS A 462 22.81 -16.24 5.62
C LYS A 462 21.53 -16.16 4.79
N VAL A 463 21.67 -16.11 3.47
CA VAL A 463 20.54 -16.14 2.54
C VAL A 463 19.91 -17.54 2.51
N TYR A 464 18.58 -17.60 2.55
CA TYR A 464 17.79 -18.81 2.49
C TYR A 464 16.61 -18.69 1.51
N PRO A 465 16.40 -19.70 0.64
CA PRO A 465 17.25 -20.87 0.41
C PRO A 465 18.63 -20.52 -0.16
N ASP A 466 19.61 -21.42 -0.01
CA ASP A 466 20.95 -21.22 -0.57
C ASP A 466 20.87 -21.02 -2.09
N GLY A 467 21.59 -20.02 -2.64
CA GLY A 467 21.60 -19.70 -4.08
C GLY A 467 20.47 -18.78 -4.58
N THR A 468 19.76 -18.09 -3.67
CA THR A 468 18.65 -17.18 -4.01
C THR A 468 18.93 -15.71 -3.67
N ASP A 469 20.20 -15.31 -3.67
CA ASP A 469 20.69 -13.98 -3.27
C ASP A 469 20.38 -12.86 -4.27
N THR A 470 19.97 -13.19 -5.49
CA THR A 470 19.62 -12.22 -6.53
C THR A 470 18.12 -12.00 -6.59
N LEU A 471 17.65 -10.80 -6.23
CA LEU A 471 16.22 -10.42 -6.32
C LEU A 471 16.08 -9.10 -7.08
N TYR A 472 15.53 -9.15 -8.29
CA TYR A 472 15.44 -8.00 -9.17
C TYR A 472 14.18 -7.16 -8.96
N GLU A 473 13.10 -7.78 -8.49
CA GLU A 473 11.83 -7.10 -8.26
C GLU A 473 12.00 -6.03 -7.17
N PRO A 474 11.75 -4.74 -7.47
CA PRO A 474 11.93 -3.69 -6.48
C PRO A 474 10.73 -3.58 -5.54
N SER A 475 9.52 -3.80 -6.06
CA SER A 475 8.25 -3.74 -5.32
C SER A 475 7.20 -4.57 -6.05
N LEU A 476 6.23 -5.06 -5.28
CA LEU A 476 5.01 -5.69 -5.77
C LEU A 476 3.79 -4.75 -5.66
N ALA A 477 3.89 -3.69 -4.84
CA ALA A 477 2.85 -2.67 -4.70
C ALA A 477 2.98 -1.51 -5.71
N TYR A 478 4.20 -1.26 -6.21
CA TYR A 478 4.51 -0.07 -7.00
C TYR A 478 5.22 -0.40 -8.31
N ASN A 479 4.70 0.17 -9.40
CA ASN A 479 5.35 0.09 -10.71
C ASN A 479 6.57 1.02 -10.82
N GLN A 480 6.64 2.05 -9.98
CA GLN A 480 7.71 3.04 -9.94
C GLN A 480 7.95 3.50 -8.50
N LYS A 481 9.16 3.99 -8.19
CA LYS A 481 9.51 4.47 -6.85
C LYS A 481 8.54 5.60 -6.41
N PRO A 482 7.83 5.47 -5.28
CA PRO A 482 6.97 6.53 -4.76
C PRO A 482 7.75 7.82 -4.47
N ARG A 483 7.10 8.97 -4.60
CA ARG A 483 7.74 10.30 -4.41
C ARG A 483 8.30 10.50 -3.00
N PHE A 484 7.63 9.96 -1.98
CA PHE A 484 8.04 10.11 -0.58
C PHE A 484 9.22 9.20 -0.19
N VAL A 485 9.67 8.31 -1.08
CA VAL A 485 10.78 7.38 -0.88
C VAL A 485 12.02 7.86 -1.64
N SER A 486 13.16 7.92 -0.97
CA SER A 486 14.45 8.25 -1.62
C SER A 486 15.05 7.05 -2.35
N PHE A 487 15.97 7.27 -3.29
CA PHE A 487 16.69 6.18 -3.97
C PHE A 487 17.56 5.32 -3.03
N LEU A 488 17.95 5.88 -1.88
CA LEU A 488 18.68 5.15 -0.83
C LEU A 488 17.78 4.21 -0.01
N GLN A 489 16.46 4.34 -0.14
CA GLN A 489 15.48 3.51 0.56
C GLN A 489 14.74 2.56 -0.40
N TRP A 490 14.55 2.96 -1.66
CA TRP A 490 13.79 2.22 -2.66
C TRP A 490 14.35 0.82 -2.94
N ALA A 491 13.59 -0.21 -2.55
CA ALA A 491 13.94 -1.61 -2.69
C ALA A 491 15.30 -1.97 -2.03
N LYS A 492 15.64 -1.27 -0.94
CA LYS A 492 16.94 -1.43 -0.25
C LYS A 492 16.90 -2.34 0.98
N LEU A 493 15.72 -2.77 1.42
CA LEU A 493 15.58 -3.86 2.39
C LEU A 493 15.70 -5.22 1.68
N GLY A 494 16.38 -6.16 2.35
CA GLY A 494 16.55 -7.51 1.81
C GLY A 494 17.57 -7.67 0.69
N THR A 495 17.77 -8.91 0.26
CA THR A 495 18.66 -9.27 -0.86
C THR A 495 18.31 -8.52 -2.16
N PRO A 496 19.29 -8.21 -3.03
CA PRO A 496 20.73 -8.45 -2.89
C PRO A 496 21.43 -7.40 -2.01
N ASN A 497 20.69 -6.49 -1.40
CA ASN A 497 21.28 -5.43 -0.60
C ASN A 497 21.87 -6.00 0.70
N LYS A 498 22.88 -5.31 1.22
CA LYS A 498 23.48 -5.66 2.50
C LYS A 498 22.49 -5.35 3.62
N MET A 499 22.18 -6.37 4.42
CA MET A 499 21.30 -6.27 5.57
C MET A 499 21.77 -5.16 6.53
N GLY A 500 20.83 -4.32 6.96
CA GLY A 500 21.09 -3.21 7.89
C GLY A 500 21.48 -1.88 7.22
N ASP A 501 21.92 -1.86 5.95
CA ASP A 501 22.41 -0.62 5.31
C ASP A 501 21.31 0.37 4.94
N ALA A 502 20.08 -0.11 4.82
CA ALA A 502 18.94 0.69 4.39
C ALA A 502 17.98 1.05 5.52
N SER A 503 17.24 2.14 5.32
CA SER A 503 16.15 2.61 6.17
C SER A 503 14.85 2.74 5.37
N ILE A 504 13.78 3.21 6.02
CA ILE A 504 12.50 3.56 5.40
C ILE A 504 12.03 4.95 5.90
N PRO A 505 11.16 5.65 5.16
CA PRO A 505 10.75 7.02 5.52
C PRO A 505 10.08 7.16 6.91
N SER A 506 9.32 6.16 7.35
CA SER A 506 8.67 6.15 8.67
C SER A 506 9.67 5.98 9.81
N TYR A 507 10.67 5.10 9.65
CA TYR A 507 11.79 4.96 10.58
C TYR A 507 12.58 6.26 10.68
N ASP A 508 12.94 6.87 9.55
CA ASP A 508 13.72 8.12 9.54
C ASP A 508 12.96 9.26 10.24
N ARG A 509 11.65 9.41 9.99
CA ARG A 509 10.81 10.40 10.68
C ARG A 509 10.79 10.19 12.19
N TYR A 510 10.73 8.93 12.64
CA TYR A 510 10.78 8.60 14.05
C TYR A 510 12.14 8.93 14.66
N GLN A 511 13.24 8.47 14.05
CA GLN A 511 14.60 8.69 14.56
C GLN A 511 14.98 10.17 14.62
N SER A 512 14.50 11.00 13.68
CA SER A 512 14.75 12.44 13.68
C SER A 512 13.81 13.23 14.59
N GLY A 513 12.83 12.59 15.24
CA GLY A 513 11.81 13.27 16.04
C GLY A 513 10.82 14.11 15.23
N THR A 514 10.76 13.94 13.91
CA THR A 514 9.88 14.70 13.01
C THR A 514 8.74 13.82 12.51
N ILE A 515 7.93 13.31 13.45
CA ILE A 515 6.89 12.30 13.21
C ILE A 515 5.96 12.72 12.05
N PHE A 516 5.50 13.97 12.01
CA PHE A 516 4.54 14.44 10.99
C PHE A 516 5.15 15.22 9.83
N LYS A 517 6.46 15.09 9.59
CA LYS A 517 7.13 15.77 8.48
C LYS A 517 6.46 15.44 7.14
N ASN A 518 6.04 16.47 6.40
CA ASN A 518 5.36 16.37 5.10
C ASN A 518 4.02 15.60 5.13
N ALA A 519 3.38 15.50 6.29
CA ALA A 519 2.06 14.89 6.43
C ALA A 519 0.92 15.91 6.23
N CYS A 520 1.14 17.18 6.60
CA CYS A 520 0.09 18.20 6.77
C CYS A 520 0.30 19.53 6.06
N SER A 521 1.24 19.61 5.12
CA SER A 521 1.42 20.81 4.28
C SER A 521 0.23 20.99 3.32
N GLU A 522 -0.21 22.24 3.13
CA GLU A 522 -1.30 22.63 2.21
C GLU A 522 -1.10 22.14 0.76
N ASP A 523 0.14 21.81 0.38
CA ASP A 523 0.48 21.05 -0.82
C ASP A 523 0.26 19.55 -0.61
N ILE A 524 -0.98 19.15 -0.31
CA ILE A 524 -1.45 17.84 -0.76
C ILE A 524 -1.53 18.01 -2.28
N TYR A 525 -0.44 17.66 -2.97
CA TYR A 525 -0.54 17.32 -4.38
C TYR A 525 -1.58 16.21 -4.45
N VAL A 526 -2.79 16.61 -4.80
CA VAL A 526 -3.84 15.75 -5.28
C VAL A 526 -3.15 14.88 -6.33
N GLU A 527 -3.07 13.58 -6.07
CA GLU A 527 -2.61 12.60 -7.05
C GLU A 527 -3.68 12.53 -8.15
N ILE A 528 -3.74 13.57 -8.96
CA ILE A 528 -4.26 13.44 -10.31
C ILE A 528 -3.17 12.67 -11.02
N LEU A 529 -3.43 11.40 -11.29
CA LEU A 529 -2.78 10.70 -12.38
C LEU A 529 -3.22 11.38 -13.68
N THR A 530 -2.70 12.58 -13.96
CA THR A 530 -2.73 13.12 -15.32
C THR A 530 -1.66 12.36 -16.11
N PRO A 531 -2.00 11.72 -17.23
CA PRO A 531 -1.02 11.02 -18.06
C PRO A 531 -0.04 11.95 -18.80
N ASP A 532 0.09 13.23 -18.41
CA ASP A 532 0.69 14.24 -19.28
C ASP A 532 1.33 15.41 -18.52
N GLU A 533 2.18 15.11 -17.54
CA GLU A 533 3.33 15.98 -17.23
C GLU A 533 4.60 15.14 -17.22
N THR A 534 5.18 14.97 -18.41
CA THR A 534 6.64 14.89 -18.46
C THR A 534 7.20 16.16 -17.80
N VAL A 535 8.38 16.05 -17.19
CA VAL A 535 9.19 17.14 -16.61
C VAL A 535 9.13 17.24 -15.08
N ASN A 536 9.79 16.29 -14.42
CA ASN A 536 10.99 16.61 -13.63
C ASN A 536 11.86 15.35 -13.49
N ASN A 537 12.54 14.97 -14.58
CA ASN A 537 13.49 13.86 -14.59
C ASN A 537 14.78 14.19 -13.81
N ILE A 538 14.90 15.38 -13.23
CA ILE A 538 16.11 15.85 -12.57
C ILE A 538 15.78 16.72 -11.36
N LEU A 539 16.50 16.51 -10.26
CA LEU A 539 16.49 17.30 -9.04
C LEU A 539 17.84 18.00 -8.90
N ILE A 540 17.83 19.31 -8.65
CA ILE A 540 19.05 20.11 -8.52
C ILE A 540 18.98 20.92 -7.23
N PHE A 541 19.95 20.71 -6.32
CA PHE A 541 19.94 21.31 -4.99
C PHE A 541 21.35 21.44 -4.38
N PRO A 542 21.55 22.30 -3.37
CA PRO A 542 20.64 23.35 -2.93
C PRO A 542 20.50 24.45 -4.00
N ASN A 543 19.36 25.15 -4.00
CA ASN A 543 19.16 26.35 -4.80
C ASN A 543 18.51 27.40 -3.86
N PRO A 544 19.24 28.44 -3.41
CA PRO A 544 20.54 28.89 -3.90
C PRO A 544 21.73 27.98 -3.54
N ILE A 545 22.72 27.94 -4.41
CA ILE A 545 23.99 27.21 -4.27
C ILE A 545 24.97 28.12 -3.53
N HIS A 546 25.76 27.56 -2.60
CA HIS A 546 26.87 28.27 -1.94
C HIS A 546 28.25 27.78 -2.41
N TYR A 547 28.58 26.51 -2.18
CA TYR A 547 29.89 25.94 -2.54
C TYR A 547 29.79 24.62 -3.30
N LYS A 548 28.61 23.98 -3.30
CA LYS A 548 28.39 22.66 -3.91
C LYS A 548 27.00 22.61 -4.53
N LEU A 549 26.93 22.15 -5.78
CA LEU A 549 25.72 21.82 -6.50
C LEU A 549 25.59 20.30 -6.57
N THR A 550 24.42 19.77 -6.18
CA THR A 550 24.07 18.36 -6.34
C THR A 550 23.00 18.24 -7.41
N ILE A 551 23.18 17.25 -8.27
CA ILE A 551 22.26 16.92 -9.35
C ILE A 551 21.92 15.45 -9.22
N GLU A 552 20.63 15.12 -9.23
CA GLU A 552 20.11 13.76 -9.20
C GLU A 552 19.10 13.57 -10.33
N SER A 553 19.08 12.42 -10.98
CA SER A 553 18.16 12.14 -12.07
C SER A 553 17.62 10.71 -12.05
N ASN A 554 16.38 10.56 -12.52
CA ASN A 554 15.74 9.27 -12.78
C ASN A 554 16.28 8.60 -14.07
N GLU A 555 16.93 9.38 -14.95
CA GLU A 555 17.50 8.93 -16.23
C GLU A 555 19.03 9.12 -16.21
N PHE A 556 19.76 8.25 -16.89
CA PHE A 556 21.22 8.35 -16.92
C PHE A 556 21.64 9.64 -17.65
N ILE A 557 22.40 10.51 -16.98
CA ILE A 557 22.89 11.76 -17.56
C ILE A 557 24.17 11.48 -18.36
N ASP A 558 24.06 11.54 -19.69
CA ASP A 558 25.18 11.42 -20.61
C ASP A 558 26.07 12.66 -20.60
N LYS A 559 25.46 13.84 -20.50
CA LYS A 559 26.18 15.10 -20.50
C LYS A 559 25.46 16.17 -19.71
N LEU A 560 26.24 17.00 -19.05
CA LEU A 560 25.79 18.17 -18.31
C LEU A 560 26.59 19.39 -18.73
N ASN A 561 25.92 20.52 -18.89
CA ASN A 561 26.52 21.84 -19.06
C ASN A 561 25.92 22.83 -18.05
N VAL A 562 26.74 23.72 -17.51
CA VAL A 562 26.29 24.87 -16.73
C VAL A 562 26.71 26.13 -17.46
N ILE A 563 25.75 27.02 -17.70
CA ILE A 563 25.92 28.22 -18.54
C ILE A 563 25.50 29.45 -17.73
N ASN A 564 26.27 30.54 -17.77
CA ASN A 564 25.87 31.79 -17.11
C ASN A 564 24.88 32.61 -17.97
N THR A 565 24.40 33.74 -17.45
CA THR A 565 23.46 34.64 -18.15
C THR A 565 24.04 35.30 -19.41
N LEU A 566 25.36 35.27 -19.61
CA LEU A 566 26.02 35.75 -20.82
C LEU A 566 26.15 34.66 -21.90
N GLY A 567 25.61 33.46 -21.64
CA GLY A 567 25.71 32.31 -22.55
C GLY A 567 27.08 31.60 -22.51
N GLN A 568 27.94 31.92 -21.54
CA GLN A 568 29.26 31.31 -21.43
C GLN A 568 29.16 29.98 -20.68
N LEU A 569 29.85 28.95 -21.19
CA LEU A 569 29.95 27.65 -20.53
C LEU A 569 30.88 27.75 -19.31
N VAL A 570 30.33 27.49 -18.14
CA VAL A 570 31.01 27.58 -16.84
C VAL A 570 31.50 26.20 -16.38
N TYR A 571 30.72 25.16 -16.67
CA TYR A 571 31.07 23.79 -16.32
C TYR A 571 30.52 22.81 -17.35
N THR A 572 31.24 21.72 -17.63
CA THR A 572 30.74 20.60 -18.42
C THR A 572 31.28 19.27 -17.91
N GLN A 573 30.45 18.24 -17.96
CA GLN A 573 30.85 16.88 -17.66
C GLN A 573 30.11 15.89 -18.57
N LYS A 574 30.81 14.83 -18.99
CA LYS A 574 30.23 13.68 -19.70
C LYS A 574 30.17 12.47 -18.77
N ASN A 575 29.28 11.52 -19.08
CA ASN A 575 29.04 10.31 -18.28
C ASN A 575 28.83 10.65 -16.81
N VAL A 576 27.87 11.54 -16.56
CA VAL A 576 27.58 12.09 -15.23
C VAL A 576 26.91 11.03 -14.35
N GLY A 577 26.13 10.12 -14.95
CA GLY A 577 25.40 9.08 -14.23
C GLY A 577 24.08 9.59 -13.66
N PHE A 578 23.57 8.92 -12.63
CA PHE A 578 22.30 9.26 -11.99
C PHE A 578 22.41 10.33 -10.90
N MET A 579 23.62 10.57 -10.40
CA MET A 579 23.90 11.57 -9.37
C MET A 579 25.29 12.15 -9.57
N ASN A 580 25.45 13.46 -9.33
CA ASN A 580 26.74 14.09 -9.35
C ASN A 580 26.83 15.29 -8.40
N HIS A 581 28.06 15.62 -8.01
CA HIS A 581 28.39 16.72 -7.13
C HIS A 581 29.40 17.64 -7.81
N ILE A 582 29.05 18.91 -7.94
CA ILE A 582 29.84 19.91 -8.65
C ILE A 582 30.28 20.96 -7.65
N ASN A 583 31.60 21.12 -7.52
CA ASN A 583 32.16 22.20 -6.73
C ASN A 583 31.93 23.53 -7.47
N SER A 584 31.33 24.49 -6.77
CA SER A 584 30.96 25.81 -7.31
C SER A 584 31.62 26.95 -6.53
N VAL A 585 32.65 26.67 -5.72
CA VAL A 585 33.38 27.68 -4.94
C VAL A 585 33.95 28.80 -5.82
N GLU A 586 34.40 28.49 -7.03
CA GLU A 586 34.96 29.46 -7.97
C GLU A 586 33.90 30.20 -8.81
N TRP A 587 32.62 29.84 -8.68
CA TRP A 587 31.54 30.46 -9.45
C TRP A 587 31.13 31.78 -8.81
N GLN A 588 31.01 32.83 -9.62
CA GLN A 588 30.53 34.13 -9.16
C GLN A 588 29.05 34.07 -8.76
N SER A 589 28.62 34.88 -7.79
CA SER A 589 27.19 35.03 -7.47
C SER A 589 26.40 35.46 -8.71
N GLY A 590 25.26 34.82 -8.96
CA GLY A 590 24.46 35.06 -10.16
C GLY A 590 23.53 33.91 -10.52
N VAL A 591 22.85 34.04 -11.65
CA VAL A 591 21.94 33.01 -12.19
C VAL A 591 22.70 32.15 -13.21
N TYR A 592 22.48 30.84 -13.15
CA TYR A 592 23.04 29.88 -14.10
C TYR A 592 21.94 28.95 -14.65
N PHE A 593 22.16 28.46 -15.86
CA PHE A 593 21.33 27.47 -16.55
C PHE A 593 22.05 26.13 -16.58
N VAL A 594 21.42 25.10 -16.03
CA VAL A 594 21.92 23.72 -16.02
C VAL A 594 21.23 22.95 -17.13
N VAL A 595 21.96 22.66 -18.20
CA VAL A 595 21.47 21.91 -19.37
C VAL A 595 21.93 20.46 -19.28
N VAL A 596 20.98 19.54 -19.29
CA VAL A 596 21.21 18.11 -19.04
C VAL A 596 20.76 17.32 -20.26
N TYR A 597 21.60 16.40 -20.71
CA TYR A 597 21.33 15.48 -21.81
C TYR A 597 21.31 14.06 -21.28
N PHE A 598 20.21 13.35 -21.52
CA PHE A 598 19.99 11.98 -21.06
C PHE A 598 20.35 10.97 -22.15
N SER A 599 20.63 9.73 -21.74
CA SER A 599 20.93 8.61 -22.66
C SER A 599 19.78 8.21 -23.57
N ASN A 600 18.55 8.61 -23.23
CA ASN A 600 17.34 8.41 -24.04
C ASN A 600 17.13 9.50 -25.12
N ASN A 601 18.15 10.31 -25.41
CA ASN A 601 18.12 11.47 -26.33
C ASN A 601 17.19 12.63 -25.92
N GLN A 602 16.66 12.66 -24.70
CA GLN A 602 15.96 13.83 -24.16
C GLN A 602 16.95 14.83 -23.55
N SER A 603 16.55 16.10 -23.44
CA SER A 603 17.30 17.11 -22.70
C SER A 603 16.38 18.01 -21.89
N THR A 604 16.84 18.48 -20.73
CA THR A 604 16.13 19.45 -19.90
C THR A 604 17.05 20.58 -19.47
N THR A 605 16.48 21.76 -19.17
CA THR A 605 17.22 22.92 -18.66
C THR A 605 16.58 23.40 -17.36
N GLN A 606 17.39 23.60 -16.34
CA GLN A 606 16.96 24.08 -15.02
C GLN A 606 17.72 25.35 -14.64
N ILE A 607 17.05 26.23 -13.89
CA ILE A 607 17.63 27.51 -13.45
C ILE A 607 18.08 27.39 -12.00
N ILE A 608 19.30 27.83 -11.72
CA ILE A 608 19.90 27.86 -10.38
C ILE A 608 20.44 29.24 -10.05
N LEU A 609 20.43 29.59 -8.76
CA LEU A 609 21.00 30.81 -8.21
C LEU A 609 22.26 30.46 -7.41
N LYS A 610 23.38 31.14 -7.64
CA LYS A 610 24.60 31.10 -6.81
C LYS A 610 24.64 32.31 -5.90
N GLN A 611 24.83 32.08 -4.61
CA GLN A 611 25.13 33.10 -3.60
C GLN A 611 26.47 32.75 -2.95
N ASN A 612 27.22 33.77 -2.52
CA ASN A 612 28.50 33.54 -1.83
C ASN A 612 28.30 33.11 -0.38
#